data_AF-A0A3G9GRL4-F1
#
_entry.id   AF-A0A3G9GRL4-F1
#
_cell.length_a   1.000
_cell.length_b   1.000
_cell.length_c   1.000
_cell.angle_alpha   90.00
_cell.angle_beta   90.00
_cell.angle_gamma   90.00
#
_symmetry.space_group_name_H-M   'P 1'
#
loop_
_entity.id
_entity.type
_entity.pdbx_description
1 polymer ?
#
loop_
_entity_poly.entity_id
_entity_poly.type
_entity_poly.pdbx_seq_one_letter_code
_entity_poly.pdbx_strand_id
1 'polypeptide(L)'
;MDIPFVVKDIALQEPALAQAALRIQLLAHQVEVQWLNYPALPLMWRDVGQVMACRERVIGAFEGEELRGVLVASQRQQGGWHIERTVVDPAHFTAGWGYRLLNHLLADADEVSVDTAEVNAAAVALYHKAGFVLEQRWSVPDGLVLWRMLYRAGRLQPVLHLEASGWVREARQIPSPNCDAREQGQPELLVIHNISLPPYRYGSHAVEQLFTNTLNPDEDPFFASIKQLRVSSHFFIRRSGQLVQFVPVQARAWHAGVSSWQGRERCNDFSIGVEMEGCDFEPFADAQYQMLLALVRELQQHLPLQAITGHEHIAPGRKTDPGPYFDWARLRREIDLPM
;
A
#
# COMPACT_ATOMS: atom_id res chain seq x y z
N MET A 1 5.66 -10.90 -18.00
CA MET A 1 4.49 -10.12 -17.58
C MET A 1 4.91 -8.68 -17.76
N ASP A 2 4.25 -7.93 -18.65
CA ASP A 2 4.60 -6.53 -18.86
C ASP A 2 4.28 -5.77 -17.57
N ILE A 3 5.29 -5.08 -17.03
CA ILE A 3 5.14 -4.27 -15.84
C ILE A 3 4.26 -3.07 -16.24
N PRO A 4 3.03 -2.95 -15.72
CA PRO A 4 2.09 -1.95 -16.21
C PRO A 4 2.49 -0.53 -15.79
N PHE A 5 3.34 -0.40 -14.79
CA PHE A 5 3.83 0.87 -14.29
C PHE A 5 5.16 0.73 -13.56
N VAL A 6 5.96 1.79 -13.53
CA VAL A 6 7.26 1.80 -12.84
C VAL A 6 7.34 3.03 -11.94
N VAL A 7 7.80 2.85 -10.71
CA VAL A 7 8.16 3.96 -9.81
C VAL A 7 9.64 3.84 -9.47
N LYS A 8 10.41 4.89 -9.75
CA LYS A 8 11.86 4.88 -9.58
C LYS A 8 12.41 6.28 -9.35
N ASP A 9 13.59 6.36 -8.73
CA ASP A 9 14.43 7.55 -8.80
C ASP A 9 14.77 7.88 -10.27
N ILE A 10 14.72 9.16 -10.62
CA ILE A 10 14.95 9.67 -11.96
C ILE A 10 15.96 10.82 -11.99
N ALA A 11 16.70 10.90 -13.09
CA ALA A 11 17.64 11.96 -13.37
C ALA A 11 17.01 12.97 -14.35
N LEU A 12 16.78 14.20 -13.92
CA LEU A 12 16.12 15.23 -14.73
C LEU A 12 17.06 15.93 -15.73
N GLN A 13 18.29 15.44 -15.93
CA GLN A 13 19.22 16.01 -16.91
C GLN A 13 18.86 15.64 -18.36
N GLU A 14 17.91 14.72 -18.56
CA GLU A 14 17.37 14.40 -19.89
C GLU A 14 16.28 15.40 -20.31
N PRO A 15 16.43 16.13 -21.43
CA PRO A 15 15.51 17.20 -21.81
C PRO A 15 14.05 16.75 -21.97
N ALA A 16 13.81 15.57 -22.54
CA ALA A 16 12.45 15.04 -22.74
C ALA A 16 11.75 14.76 -21.39
N LEU A 17 12.46 14.17 -20.44
CA LEU A 17 11.92 13.89 -19.11
C LEU A 17 11.72 15.17 -18.32
N ALA A 18 12.64 16.13 -18.41
CA ALA A 18 12.50 17.44 -17.79
C ALA A 18 11.29 18.23 -18.32
N GLN A 19 11.06 18.17 -19.64
CA GLN A 19 9.86 18.76 -20.26
C GLN A 19 8.59 18.06 -19.78
N ALA A 20 8.58 16.73 -19.68
CA ALA A 20 7.44 15.98 -19.18
C ALA A 20 7.13 16.34 -17.71
N ALA A 21 8.14 16.41 -16.85
CA ALA A 21 8.00 16.81 -15.45
C ALA A 21 7.46 18.24 -15.30
N LEU A 22 8.00 19.20 -16.08
CA LEU A 22 7.49 20.58 -16.10
C LEU A 22 6.02 20.62 -16.52
N ARG A 23 5.67 19.91 -17.59
CA ARG A 23 4.30 19.87 -18.12
C ARG A 23 3.31 19.38 -17.07
N ILE A 24 3.60 18.26 -16.41
CA ILE A 24 2.74 17.69 -15.37
C ILE A 24 2.59 18.66 -14.20
N GLN A 25 3.69 19.30 -13.78
CA GLN A 25 3.64 20.32 -12.73
C GLN A 25 2.75 21.50 -13.10
N LEU A 26 2.88 22.04 -14.31
CA LEU A 26 2.08 23.19 -14.75
C LEU A 26 0.58 22.84 -14.78
N LEU A 27 0.22 21.65 -15.28
CA LEU A 27 -1.15 21.16 -15.28
C LEU A 27 -1.71 20.99 -13.86
N ALA A 28 -0.97 20.31 -12.98
CA ALA A 28 -1.38 20.11 -11.59
C ALA A 28 -1.50 21.43 -10.82
N HIS A 29 -0.59 22.37 -11.06
CA HIS A 29 -0.60 23.67 -10.43
C HIS A 29 -1.81 24.50 -10.81
N GLN A 30 -2.23 24.49 -12.09
CA GLN A 30 -3.45 25.17 -12.53
C GLN A 30 -4.69 24.68 -11.78
N VAL A 31 -4.79 23.37 -11.56
CA VAL A 31 -5.89 22.76 -10.80
C VAL A 31 -5.80 23.12 -9.33
N GLU A 32 -4.60 23.07 -8.73
CA GLU A 32 -4.40 23.38 -7.32
C GLU A 32 -4.71 24.86 -7.00
N VAL A 33 -4.30 25.79 -7.85
CA VAL A 33 -4.64 27.22 -7.71
C VAL A 33 -6.15 27.43 -7.68
N GLN A 34 -6.90 26.73 -8.54
CA GLN A 34 -8.36 26.80 -8.59
C GLN A 34 -8.99 26.22 -7.33
N TRP A 35 -8.51 25.07 -6.86
CA TRP A 35 -9.04 24.40 -5.66
C TRP A 35 -8.78 25.18 -4.37
N LEU A 36 -7.58 25.74 -4.23
CA LEU A 36 -7.20 26.49 -3.03
C LEU A 36 -7.72 27.93 -3.05
N ASN A 37 -8.26 28.39 -4.19
CA ASN A 37 -8.58 29.80 -4.44
C ASN A 37 -7.39 30.71 -4.08
N TYR A 38 -6.18 30.29 -4.44
CA TYR A 38 -4.92 30.93 -4.05
C TYR A 38 -4.05 31.19 -5.30
N PRO A 39 -4.30 32.29 -6.04
CA PRO A 39 -3.61 32.58 -7.31
C PRO A 39 -2.12 32.89 -7.15
N ALA A 40 -1.67 33.23 -5.94
CA ALA A 40 -0.26 33.49 -5.63
C ALA A 40 0.53 32.21 -5.27
N LEU A 41 -0.04 31.01 -5.49
CA LEU A 41 0.67 29.76 -5.22
C LEU A 41 1.95 29.73 -6.08
N PRO A 42 3.13 29.49 -5.49
CA PRO A 42 4.37 29.46 -6.25
C PRO A 42 4.49 28.18 -7.08
N LEU A 43 5.12 28.30 -8.26
CA LEU A 43 5.63 27.16 -9.02
C LEU A 43 6.97 26.71 -8.44
N MET A 44 7.19 25.38 -8.37
CA MET A 44 8.49 24.80 -8.01
C MET A 44 9.51 25.02 -9.15
N TRP A 45 9.18 24.60 -10.38
CA TRP A 45 9.97 24.93 -11.58
C TRP A 45 9.20 25.86 -12.53
N ARG A 46 9.86 26.91 -13.00
CA ARG A 46 9.28 27.89 -13.95
C ARG A 46 9.55 27.53 -15.41
N ASP A 47 10.66 26.87 -15.66
CA ASP A 47 11.12 26.49 -16.98
C ASP A 47 11.94 25.19 -16.92
N VAL A 48 12.22 24.62 -18.10
CA VAL A 48 12.96 23.34 -18.22
C VAL A 48 14.38 23.47 -17.69
N GLY A 49 14.99 24.65 -17.77
CA GLY A 49 16.33 24.89 -17.22
C GLY A 49 16.37 24.69 -15.72
N GLN A 50 15.36 25.17 -14.99
CA GLN A 50 15.22 24.92 -13.55
C GLN A 50 15.01 23.44 -13.23
N VAL A 51 14.20 22.75 -14.04
CA VAL A 51 13.99 21.30 -13.87
C VAL A 51 15.30 20.52 -14.03
N MET A 52 16.08 20.83 -15.07
CA MET A 52 17.36 20.17 -15.34
C MET A 52 18.45 20.52 -14.30
N ALA A 53 18.33 21.70 -13.67
CA ALA A 53 19.22 22.15 -12.60
C ALA A 53 18.88 21.56 -11.22
N CYS A 54 17.73 20.89 -11.06
CA CYS A 54 17.31 20.22 -9.83
C CYS A 54 18.40 19.29 -9.30
N ARG A 55 18.75 19.43 -8.02
CA ARG A 55 19.77 18.62 -7.33
C ARG A 55 19.18 17.74 -6.23
N GLU A 56 17.91 17.96 -5.92
CA GLU A 56 17.09 17.20 -5.00
C GLU A 56 16.87 15.77 -5.52
N ARG A 57 16.46 14.86 -4.63
CA ARG A 57 16.02 13.52 -5.03
C ARG A 57 14.69 13.65 -5.76
N VAL A 58 14.59 13.02 -6.93
CA VAL A 58 13.38 13.05 -7.74
C VAL A 58 12.94 11.63 -8.02
N ILE A 59 11.69 11.32 -7.68
CA ILE A 59 11.05 10.04 -7.95
C ILE A 59 10.00 10.26 -9.04
N GLY A 60 10.06 9.45 -10.09
CA GLY A 60 9.10 9.45 -11.19
C GLY A 60 8.21 8.21 -11.14
N ALA A 61 6.92 8.39 -11.43
CA ALA A 61 5.97 7.30 -11.66
C ALA A 61 5.57 7.28 -13.14
N PHE A 62 5.67 6.10 -13.76
CA PHE A 62 5.48 5.88 -15.19
C PHE A 62 4.43 4.83 -15.46
N GLU A 63 3.67 5.01 -16.53
CA GLU A 63 2.80 4.00 -17.13
C GLU A 63 3.31 3.77 -18.57
N GLY A 64 3.91 2.61 -18.83
CA GLY A 64 4.78 2.44 -20.00
C GLY A 64 5.94 3.45 -19.97
N GLU A 65 6.08 4.26 -21.03
CA GLU A 65 7.08 5.33 -21.13
C GLU A 65 6.55 6.70 -20.65
N GLU A 66 5.24 6.80 -20.39
CA GLU A 66 4.62 8.08 -20.04
C GLU A 66 4.79 8.38 -18.54
N LEU A 67 5.35 9.54 -18.23
CA LEU A 67 5.42 10.06 -16.87
C LEU A 67 4.01 10.45 -16.40
N ARG A 68 3.58 9.90 -15.27
CA ARG A 68 2.27 10.14 -14.63
C ARG A 68 2.37 10.96 -13.35
N GLY A 69 3.55 11.07 -12.76
CA GLY A 69 3.76 11.90 -11.58
C GLY A 69 5.22 11.98 -11.17
N VAL A 70 5.52 12.99 -10.36
CA VAL A 70 6.84 13.28 -9.83
C VAL A 70 6.73 13.64 -8.35
N LEU A 71 7.64 13.11 -7.53
CA LEU A 71 7.87 13.58 -6.18
C LEU A 71 9.29 14.13 -6.08
N VAL A 72 9.43 15.31 -5.48
CA VAL A 72 10.72 15.94 -5.20
C VAL A 72 10.93 15.97 -3.70
N ALA A 73 12.09 15.50 -3.24
CA ALA A 73 12.45 15.48 -1.83
C ALA A 73 13.87 16.00 -1.61
N SER A 74 14.03 16.84 -0.59
CA SER A 74 15.33 17.33 -0.12
C SER A 74 15.73 16.61 1.16
N GLN A 75 17.04 16.48 1.39
CA GLN A 75 17.57 15.96 2.63
C GLN A 75 17.62 17.06 3.68
N ARG A 76 17.12 16.79 4.89
CA ARG A 76 17.13 17.76 5.99
C ARG A 76 18.49 17.77 6.69
N GLN A 77 18.90 18.94 7.20
CA GLN A 77 20.15 19.10 7.95
C GLN A 77 20.26 18.20 9.18
N GLN A 78 19.12 17.88 9.82
CA GLN A 78 19.05 17.03 11.01
C GLN A 78 18.84 15.54 10.68
N GLY A 79 18.91 15.15 9.40
CA GLY A 79 18.56 13.81 8.92
C GLY A 79 17.09 13.68 8.50
N GLY A 80 16.80 12.63 7.73
CA GLY A 80 15.49 12.41 7.12
C GLY A 80 15.24 13.25 5.87
N TRP A 81 14.03 13.10 5.31
CA TRP A 81 13.62 13.76 4.07
C TRP A 81 12.55 14.84 4.32
N HIS A 82 12.52 15.84 3.45
CA HIS A 82 11.40 16.78 3.32
C HIS A 82 10.84 16.66 1.90
N ILE A 83 9.53 16.44 1.79
CA ILE A 83 8.84 16.44 0.50
C ILE A 83 8.63 17.90 0.10
N GLU A 84 9.36 18.33 -0.93
CA GLU A 84 9.21 19.66 -1.52
C GLU A 84 7.90 19.74 -2.31
N ARG A 85 7.58 18.67 -3.03
CA ARG A 85 6.39 18.61 -3.88
C ARG A 85 6.02 17.17 -4.21
N THR A 86 4.72 16.89 -4.28
CA THR A 86 4.19 15.70 -4.95
C THR A 86 3.25 16.17 -6.04
N VAL A 87 3.50 15.75 -7.28
CA VAL A 87 2.78 16.18 -8.46
C VAL A 87 2.32 14.95 -9.22
N VAL A 88 1.05 14.90 -9.58
CA VAL A 88 0.47 13.84 -10.40
C VAL A 88 -0.22 14.50 -11.59
N ASP A 89 -0.29 13.82 -12.72
CA ASP A 89 -1.12 14.24 -13.84
C ASP A 89 -2.59 14.35 -13.39
N PRO A 90 -3.24 15.53 -13.51
CA PRO A 90 -4.63 15.72 -13.09
C PRO A 90 -5.61 14.72 -13.69
N ALA A 91 -5.36 14.25 -14.92
CA ALA A 91 -6.21 13.23 -15.55
C ALA A 91 -6.18 11.88 -14.81
N HIS A 92 -5.24 11.69 -13.89
CA HIS A 92 -4.97 10.44 -13.19
C HIS A 92 -4.91 10.58 -11.66
N PHE A 93 -5.42 11.67 -11.08
CA PHE A 93 -5.35 11.90 -9.62
C PHE A 93 -5.92 10.76 -8.77
N THR A 94 -6.95 10.06 -9.23
CA THR A 94 -7.60 8.96 -8.52
C THR A 94 -6.99 7.58 -8.79
N ALA A 95 -5.96 7.50 -9.64
CA ALA A 95 -5.32 6.23 -10.01
C ALA A 95 -4.23 5.76 -9.02
N GLY A 96 -4.06 6.46 -7.89
CA GLY A 96 -3.16 6.07 -6.81
C GLY A 96 -1.68 6.47 -7.00
N TRP A 97 -1.34 7.19 -8.06
CA TRP A 97 0.05 7.61 -8.35
C TRP A 97 0.73 8.39 -7.22
N GLY A 98 0.02 9.32 -6.58
CA GLY A 98 0.57 10.07 -5.45
C GLY A 98 1.00 9.16 -4.31
N TYR A 99 0.19 8.13 -4.01
CA TYR A 99 0.52 7.16 -2.98
C TYR A 99 1.72 6.29 -3.37
N ARG A 100 1.81 5.89 -4.64
CA ARG A 100 2.92 5.10 -5.17
C ARG A 100 4.25 5.83 -5.07
N LEU A 101 4.27 7.12 -5.42
CA LEU A 101 5.42 8.01 -5.25
C LEU A 101 5.85 8.14 -3.79
N LEU A 102 4.89 8.41 -2.89
CA LEU A 102 5.16 8.50 -1.46
C LEU A 102 5.73 7.19 -0.93
N ASN A 103 5.09 6.07 -1.23
CA ASN A 103 5.51 4.78 -0.72
C ASN A 103 6.93 4.40 -1.16
N HIS A 104 7.34 4.83 -2.36
CA HIS A 104 8.72 4.66 -2.81
C HIS A 104 9.71 5.47 -1.96
N LEU A 105 9.39 6.73 -1.61
CA LEU A 105 10.21 7.54 -0.71
C LEU A 105 10.23 6.99 0.72
N LEU A 106 9.10 6.48 1.21
CA LEU A 106 8.97 6.00 2.58
C LEU A 106 9.62 4.63 2.82
N ALA A 107 9.85 3.84 1.76
CA ALA A 107 10.37 2.48 1.87
C ALA A 107 11.76 2.42 2.53
N ASP A 108 12.58 3.46 2.35
CA ASP A 108 13.95 3.56 2.86
C ASP A 108 14.16 4.76 3.81
N ALA A 109 13.09 5.39 4.28
CA ALA A 109 13.16 6.59 5.11
C ALA A 109 12.65 6.36 6.55
N ASP A 110 13.48 6.69 7.54
CA ASP A 110 13.09 6.65 8.95
C ASP A 110 12.16 7.80 9.34
N GLU A 111 12.36 8.98 8.74
CA GLU A 111 11.62 10.21 9.02
C GLU A 111 11.43 11.03 7.75
N VAL A 112 10.17 11.41 7.47
CA VAL A 112 9.82 12.26 6.33
C VAL A 112 8.86 13.35 6.79
N SER A 113 9.09 14.59 6.35
CA SER A 113 8.20 15.72 6.61
C SER A 113 7.63 16.27 5.32
N VAL A 114 6.49 16.94 5.41
CA VAL A 114 5.89 17.70 4.30
C VAL A 114 5.11 18.88 4.83
N ASP A 115 5.18 20.00 4.13
CA ASP A 115 4.33 21.15 4.41
C ASP A 115 3.21 21.22 3.35
N THR A 116 1.96 21.35 3.79
CA THR A 116 0.80 21.44 2.90
C THR A 116 -0.24 22.42 3.44
N ALA A 117 -1.07 22.98 2.57
CA ALA A 117 -2.15 23.85 3.01
C ALA A 117 -3.24 23.04 3.72
N GLU A 118 -3.77 23.54 4.84
CA GLU A 118 -4.88 22.93 5.58
C GLU A 118 -6.10 22.67 4.69
N VAL A 119 -6.35 23.59 3.76
CA VAL A 119 -7.44 23.53 2.79
C VAL A 119 -7.16 22.58 1.62
N ASN A 120 -5.94 22.06 1.45
CA ASN A 120 -5.61 21.05 0.45
C ASN A 120 -6.05 19.65 0.93
N ALA A 121 -7.37 19.43 0.99
CA ALA A 121 -7.95 18.20 1.53
C ALA A 121 -7.45 16.93 0.81
N ALA A 122 -7.15 17.02 -0.49
CA ALA A 122 -6.63 15.90 -1.27
C ALA A 122 -5.22 15.50 -0.83
N ALA A 123 -4.31 16.48 -0.67
CA ALA A 123 -2.95 16.22 -0.20
C ALA A 123 -2.96 15.77 1.26
N VAL A 124 -3.73 16.42 2.13
CA VAL A 124 -3.88 16.04 3.54
C VAL A 124 -4.38 14.59 3.68
N ALA A 125 -5.41 14.21 2.91
CA ALA A 125 -5.91 12.82 2.91
C ALA A 125 -4.85 11.82 2.40
N LEU A 126 -4.09 12.19 1.38
CA LEU A 126 -3.00 11.36 0.85
C LEU A 126 -1.91 11.13 1.91
N TYR A 127 -1.45 12.19 2.59
CA TYR A 127 -0.42 12.09 3.61
C TYR A 127 -0.89 11.32 4.84
N HIS A 128 -2.12 11.55 5.32
CA HIS A 128 -2.69 10.73 6.39
C HIS A 128 -2.79 9.26 6.00
N LYS A 129 -3.20 8.95 4.76
CA LYS A 129 -3.22 7.59 4.24
C LYS A 129 -1.83 6.94 4.24
N ALA A 130 -0.78 7.73 4.02
CA ALA A 130 0.61 7.28 4.07
C ALA A 130 1.21 7.27 5.49
N GLY A 131 0.41 7.57 6.53
CA GLY A 131 0.83 7.50 7.94
C GLY A 131 1.45 8.80 8.48
N PHE A 132 1.36 9.92 7.76
CA PHE A 132 1.79 11.21 8.29
C PHE A 132 0.80 11.71 9.34
N VAL A 133 1.34 12.31 10.41
CA VAL A 133 0.58 12.97 11.47
C VAL A 133 0.88 14.47 11.50
N LEU A 134 -0.09 15.29 11.89
CA LEU A 134 0.12 16.72 12.06
C LEU A 134 1.12 16.99 13.18
N GLU A 135 2.20 17.70 12.88
CA GLU A 135 3.22 18.12 13.85
C GLU A 135 3.09 19.60 14.20
N GLN A 136 2.91 20.45 13.19
CA GLN A 136 2.84 21.90 13.37
C GLN A 136 1.77 22.51 12.48
N ARG A 137 1.13 23.58 12.96
CA ARG A 137 0.16 24.40 12.21
C ARG A 137 0.53 25.87 12.35
N TRP A 138 0.58 26.63 11.25
CA TRP A 138 0.83 28.07 11.27
C TRP A 138 0.08 28.78 10.14
N SER A 139 -0.02 30.11 10.23
CA SER A 139 -0.62 30.94 9.18
C SER A 139 0.47 31.79 8.52
N VAL A 140 0.45 31.87 7.20
CA VAL A 140 1.29 32.82 6.44
C VAL A 140 0.61 34.21 6.41
N PRO A 141 1.34 35.31 6.13
CA PRO A 141 0.79 36.68 6.17
C PRO A 141 -0.50 36.87 5.38
N ASP A 142 -0.67 36.11 4.30
CA ASP A 142 -1.79 36.19 3.37
C ASP A 142 -3.02 35.38 3.84
N GLY A 143 -2.99 34.86 5.07
CA GLY A 143 -4.10 34.17 5.73
C GLY A 143 -4.20 32.67 5.44
N LEU A 144 -3.41 32.13 4.50
CA LEU A 144 -3.37 30.70 4.24
C LEU A 144 -2.80 29.94 5.45
N VAL A 145 -3.49 28.90 5.89
CA VAL A 145 -3.04 28.04 6.98
C VAL A 145 -2.24 26.87 6.40
N LEU A 146 -1.03 26.67 6.91
CA LEU A 146 -0.13 25.58 6.55
C LEU A 146 0.01 24.59 7.69
N TRP A 147 0.13 23.32 7.32
CA TRP A 147 0.37 22.17 8.19
C TRP A 147 1.72 21.57 7.84
N ARG A 148 2.55 21.32 8.85
CA ARG A 148 3.68 20.40 8.76
C ARG A 148 3.21 19.05 9.22
N MET A 149 3.29 18.07 8.34
CA MET A 149 2.98 16.69 8.65
C MET A 149 4.28 15.89 8.70
N LEU A 150 4.34 14.92 9.60
CA LEU A 150 5.51 14.10 9.84
C LEU A 150 5.15 12.61 9.78
N TYR A 151 5.92 11.86 9.02
CA TYR A 151 5.97 10.41 9.03
C TYR A 151 7.22 9.96 9.79
N ARG A 152 7.07 8.90 10.60
CA ARG A 152 8.21 8.15 11.14
C ARG A 152 7.96 6.65 11.01
N ALA A 153 8.93 5.93 10.49
CA ALA A 153 8.85 4.48 10.39
C ALA A 153 8.71 3.85 11.79
N GLY A 154 7.94 2.76 11.88
CA GLY A 154 7.87 1.97 13.13
C GLY A 154 7.02 2.55 14.26
N ARG A 155 6.36 3.70 14.09
CA ARG A 155 5.88 4.47 15.24
C ARG A 155 4.69 3.88 15.99
N LEU A 156 3.81 3.10 15.37
CA LEU A 156 2.59 2.59 16.02
C LEU A 156 2.15 1.25 15.44
N GLN A 157 2.37 0.16 16.18
CA GLN A 157 1.64 -1.09 15.95
C GLN A 157 0.29 -1.01 16.65
N PRO A 158 -0.81 -1.36 15.98
CA PRO A 158 -2.10 -1.45 16.64
C PRO A 158 -2.07 -2.58 17.66
N VAL A 159 -2.83 -2.43 18.74
CA VAL A 159 -3.13 -3.54 19.65
C VAL A 159 -4.33 -4.27 19.08
N LEU A 160 -4.23 -5.59 18.95
CA LEU A 160 -5.30 -6.44 18.45
C LEU A 160 -5.73 -7.40 19.56
N HIS A 161 -6.99 -7.83 19.50
CA HIS A 161 -7.54 -8.80 20.42
C HIS A 161 -8.27 -9.91 19.65
N LEU A 162 -7.70 -11.11 19.64
CA LEU A 162 -8.34 -12.30 19.11
C LEU A 162 -9.34 -12.86 20.13
N GLU A 163 -10.61 -12.86 19.75
CA GLU A 163 -11.68 -13.40 20.59
C GLU A 163 -11.78 -14.92 20.45
N ALA A 164 -12.40 -15.57 21.45
CA ALA A 164 -12.64 -17.02 21.42
C ALA A 164 -13.46 -17.49 20.21
N SER A 165 -14.25 -16.59 19.60
CA SER A 165 -14.99 -16.81 18.36
C SER A 165 -14.09 -16.92 17.12
N GLY A 166 -12.80 -16.61 17.25
CA GLY A 166 -11.83 -16.55 16.15
C GLY A 166 -11.78 -15.26 15.39
N TRP A 167 -12.55 -14.26 15.83
CA TRP A 167 -12.57 -12.94 15.24
C TRP A 167 -11.65 -11.98 16.01
N VAL A 168 -10.92 -11.15 15.27
CA VAL A 168 -10.16 -10.03 15.83
C VAL A 168 -11.13 -8.87 16.01
N ARG A 169 -11.22 -8.33 17.23
CA ARG A 169 -12.19 -7.29 17.58
C ARG A 169 -12.01 -6.01 16.76
N GLU A 170 -10.78 -5.60 16.53
CA GLU A 170 -10.43 -4.36 15.84
C GLU A 170 -10.52 -4.48 14.31
N ALA A 171 -10.64 -5.70 13.79
CA ALA A 171 -10.82 -5.92 12.37
C ALA A 171 -12.22 -5.53 11.93
N ARG A 172 -12.36 -4.95 10.74
CA ARG A 172 -13.66 -4.86 10.08
C ARG A 172 -14.09 -6.26 9.66
N GLN A 173 -15.11 -6.80 10.33
CA GLN A 173 -15.56 -8.17 10.12
C GLN A 173 -16.58 -8.22 8.98
N ILE A 174 -16.30 -9.02 7.94
CA ILE A 174 -17.17 -9.22 6.78
C ILE A 174 -17.28 -10.73 6.54
N PRO A 175 -18.22 -11.43 7.20
CA PRO A 175 -18.31 -12.89 7.11
C PRO A 175 -18.43 -13.38 5.67
N SER A 176 -17.46 -14.19 5.24
CA SER A 176 -17.47 -14.84 3.93
C SER A 176 -18.21 -16.17 4.00
N PRO A 177 -19.06 -16.50 3.01
CA PRO A 177 -19.61 -17.84 2.87
C PRO A 177 -18.59 -18.86 2.33
N ASN A 178 -17.43 -18.40 1.83
CA ASN A 178 -16.40 -19.25 1.24
C ASN A 178 -15.47 -19.81 2.32
N CYS A 179 -16.03 -20.58 3.25
CA CYS A 179 -15.27 -21.27 4.27
C CYS A 179 -16.01 -22.52 4.73
N ASP A 180 -15.28 -23.43 5.36
CA ASP A 180 -15.83 -24.63 5.98
C ASP A 180 -15.03 -25.01 7.24
N ALA A 181 -15.42 -26.11 7.88
CA ALA A 181 -14.73 -26.60 9.06
C ALA A 181 -13.35 -27.16 8.68
N ARG A 182 -12.35 -26.92 9.54
CA ARG A 182 -11.08 -27.65 9.47
C ARG A 182 -11.32 -29.09 9.90
N GLU A 183 -10.86 -30.04 9.09
CA GLU A 183 -11.01 -31.46 9.41
C GLU A 183 -10.13 -31.88 10.60
N GLN A 184 -8.95 -31.25 10.74
CA GLN A 184 -7.97 -31.60 11.77
C GLN A 184 -7.14 -30.41 12.24
N GLY A 185 -6.95 -30.31 13.56
CA GLY A 185 -5.95 -29.46 14.17
C GLY A 185 -6.28 -27.95 14.17
N GLN A 186 -5.37 -27.21 14.77
CA GLN A 186 -5.33 -25.75 14.70
C GLN A 186 -4.36 -25.33 13.59
N PRO A 187 -4.54 -24.14 12.98
CA PRO A 187 -3.60 -23.65 12.01
C PRO A 187 -2.21 -23.45 12.64
N GLU A 188 -1.18 -23.89 11.92
CA GLU A 188 0.23 -23.84 12.31
C GLU A 188 1.09 -23.04 11.33
N LEU A 189 0.54 -22.67 10.17
CA LEU A 189 1.24 -21.92 9.13
C LEU A 189 0.52 -20.60 8.84
N LEU A 190 1.26 -19.51 8.70
CA LEU A 190 0.73 -18.27 8.15
C LEU A 190 1.19 -18.14 6.68
N VAL A 191 0.25 -17.95 5.75
CA VAL A 191 0.57 -17.76 4.32
C VAL A 191 0.27 -16.32 3.94
N ILE A 192 1.32 -15.61 3.52
CA ILE A 192 1.22 -14.25 3.00
C ILE A 192 0.88 -14.28 1.53
N HIS A 193 -0.11 -13.48 1.16
CA HIS A 193 -0.58 -13.27 -0.20
C HIS A 193 -0.53 -11.78 -0.55
N ASN A 194 -0.71 -11.47 -1.82
CA ASN A 194 -1.10 -10.14 -2.23
C ASN A 194 -2.28 -10.18 -3.22
N ILE A 195 -3.06 -9.11 -3.20
CA ILE A 195 -4.18 -8.94 -4.12
C ILE A 195 -4.47 -7.47 -4.38
N SER A 196 -4.90 -7.16 -5.61
CA SER A 196 -5.49 -5.89 -5.98
C SER A 196 -6.54 -6.08 -7.06
N LEU A 197 -7.68 -5.43 -6.89
CA LEU A 197 -8.83 -5.54 -7.77
C LEU A 197 -9.44 -4.15 -8.04
N PRO A 198 -9.51 -3.70 -9.32
CA PRO A 198 -8.85 -4.28 -10.49
C PRO A 198 -7.32 -4.41 -10.28
N PRO A 199 -6.63 -5.24 -11.08
CA PRO A 199 -5.19 -5.42 -10.93
C PRO A 199 -4.48 -4.06 -10.84
N TYR A 200 -3.62 -3.91 -9.83
CA TYR A 200 -2.82 -2.71 -9.59
C TYR A 200 -3.61 -1.45 -9.21
N ARG A 201 -4.89 -1.60 -8.90
CA ARG A 201 -5.74 -0.53 -8.38
C ARG A 201 -6.10 -0.86 -6.93
N TYR A 202 -6.11 0.18 -6.09
CA TYR A 202 -6.21 0.05 -4.63
C TYR A 202 -7.37 0.88 -4.09
N GLY A 203 -7.89 0.47 -2.95
CA GLY A 203 -8.92 1.19 -2.19
C GLY A 203 -10.35 0.88 -2.58
N SER A 204 -10.58 0.08 -3.63
CA SER A 204 -11.91 -0.37 -4.03
C SER A 204 -12.51 -1.35 -3.00
N HIS A 205 -13.77 -1.76 -3.20
CA HIS A 205 -14.39 -2.84 -2.43
C HIS A 205 -14.32 -4.20 -3.14
N ALA A 206 -13.67 -4.29 -4.30
CA ALA A 206 -13.74 -5.47 -5.16
C ALA A 206 -13.14 -6.73 -4.51
N VAL A 207 -12.10 -6.60 -3.66
CA VAL A 207 -11.56 -7.73 -2.89
C VAL A 207 -12.59 -8.26 -1.88
N GLU A 208 -13.26 -7.36 -1.17
CA GLU A 208 -14.34 -7.72 -0.23
C GLU A 208 -15.49 -8.40 -0.97
N GLN A 209 -15.84 -7.89 -2.15
CA GLN A 209 -16.90 -8.46 -2.98
C GLN A 209 -16.52 -9.84 -3.54
N LEU A 210 -15.29 -10.02 -4.02
CA LEU A 210 -14.79 -11.32 -4.49
C LEU A 210 -14.87 -12.37 -3.39
N PHE A 211 -14.36 -12.05 -2.20
CA PHE A 211 -14.35 -12.99 -1.08
C PHE A 211 -15.73 -13.26 -0.50
N THR A 212 -16.75 -12.46 -0.83
CA THR A 212 -18.14 -12.66 -0.38
C THR A 212 -19.09 -13.12 -1.49
N ASN A 213 -18.57 -13.46 -2.68
CA ASN A 213 -19.36 -13.85 -3.86
C ASN A 213 -20.33 -12.76 -4.36
N THR A 214 -20.03 -11.49 -4.12
CA THR A 214 -20.84 -10.33 -4.52
C THR A 214 -20.16 -9.46 -5.58
N LEU A 215 -19.05 -9.94 -6.18
CA LEU A 215 -18.29 -9.18 -7.19
C LEU A 215 -19.18 -8.81 -8.38
N ASN A 216 -19.31 -7.50 -8.60
CA ASN A 216 -20.08 -6.96 -9.71
C ASN A 216 -19.25 -6.97 -10.99
N PRO A 217 -19.57 -7.81 -11.99
CA PRO A 217 -18.78 -7.90 -13.22
C PRO A 217 -18.83 -6.65 -14.09
N ASP A 218 -19.79 -5.75 -13.86
CA ASP A 218 -19.97 -4.54 -14.65
C ASP A 218 -19.09 -3.37 -14.15
N GLU A 219 -18.44 -3.51 -12.98
CA GLU A 219 -17.55 -2.48 -12.43
C GLU A 219 -16.17 -2.44 -13.12
N ASP A 220 -15.68 -3.57 -13.64
CA ASP A 220 -14.42 -3.66 -14.38
C ASP A 220 -14.40 -4.90 -15.29
N PRO A 221 -13.90 -4.82 -16.54
CA PRO A 221 -13.81 -5.97 -17.44
C PRO A 221 -13.07 -7.19 -16.86
N PHE A 222 -12.08 -6.97 -15.99
CA PHE A 222 -11.36 -8.05 -15.32
C PHE A 222 -12.28 -8.85 -14.39
N PHE A 223 -13.26 -8.22 -13.75
CA PHE A 223 -14.14 -8.86 -12.77
C PHE A 223 -15.03 -9.94 -13.39
N ALA A 224 -15.46 -9.74 -14.64
CA ALA A 224 -16.21 -10.74 -15.39
C ALA A 224 -15.46 -12.09 -15.50
N SER A 225 -14.13 -12.06 -15.51
CA SER A 225 -13.27 -13.25 -15.63
C SER A 225 -13.08 -14.02 -14.32
N ILE A 226 -13.37 -13.39 -13.17
CA ILE A 226 -13.10 -13.96 -11.83
C ILE A 226 -14.34 -14.08 -10.92
N LYS A 227 -15.49 -13.51 -11.28
CA LYS A 227 -16.72 -13.50 -10.43
C LYS A 227 -17.22 -14.90 -10.02
N GLN A 228 -16.90 -15.92 -10.81
CA GLN A 228 -17.27 -17.32 -10.58
C GLN A 228 -16.37 -18.02 -9.57
N LEU A 229 -15.20 -17.43 -9.25
CA LEU A 229 -14.30 -17.99 -8.26
C LEU A 229 -14.99 -18.04 -6.89
N ARG A 230 -14.66 -19.06 -6.12
CA ARG A 230 -15.10 -19.25 -4.74
C ARG A 230 -13.84 -19.35 -3.89
N VAL A 231 -13.39 -18.19 -3.44
CA VAL A 231 -12.13 -18.01 -2.71
C VAL A 231 -12.36 -17.05 -1.55
N SER A 232 -11.51 -17.14 -0.56
CA SER A 232 -11.50 -16.26 0.60
C SER A 232 -10.11 -16.29 1.23
N SER A 233 -9.86 -15.34 2.12
CA SER A 233 -8.72 -15.36 3.03
C SER A 233 -9.24 -15.08 4.45
N HIS A 234 -8.43 -15.33 5.48
CA HIS A 234 -8.85 -14.97 6.84
C HIS A 234 -8.79 -13.47 7.00
N PHE A 235 -7.68 -12.86 6.58
CA PHE A 235 -7.40 -11.44 6.76
C PHE A 235 -7.05 -10.74 5.45
N PHE A 236 -7.37 -9.46 5.36
CA PHE A 236 -6.94 -8.55 4.31
C PHE A 236 -6.47 -7.24 4.93
N ILE A 237 -5.26 -6.81 4.58
CA ILE A 237 -4.63 -5.60 5.09
C ILE A 237 -4.55 -4.59 3.94
N ARG A 238 -5.42 -3.58 3.99
CA ARG A 238 -5.44 -2.48 3.01
C ARG A 238 -4.15 -1.67 3.06
N ARG A 239 -3.84 -0.91 2.00
CA ARG A 239 -2.65 -0.03 1.94
C ARG A 239 -2.52 0.90 3.15
N SER A 240 -3.65 1.37 3.68
CA SER A 240 -3.71 2.23 4.88
C SER A 240 -3.41 1.52 6.20
N GLY A 241 -3.20 0.20 6.20
CA GLY A 241 -3.08 -0.63 7.40
C GLY A 241 -4.42 -1.06 8.00
N GLN A 242 -5.57 -0.69 7.41
CA GLN A 242 -6.87 -1.19 7.87
C GLN A 242 -6.94 -2.71 7.74
N LEU A 243 -7.27 -3.38 8.84
CA LEU A 243 -7.49 -4.82 8.90
C LEU A 243 -8.96 -5.14 8.62
N VAL A 244 -9.18 -6.03 7.65
CA VAL A 244 -10.48 -6.65 7.36
C VAL A 244 -10.33 -8.14 7.63
N GLN A 245 -11.34 -8.75 8.25
CA GLN A 245 -11.38 -10.19 8.48
C GLN A 245 -12.62 -10.77 7.81
N PHE A 246 -12.48 -11.93 7.16
CA PHE A 246 -13.59 -12.60 6.47
C PHE A 246 -13.96 -13.95 7.05
N VAL A 247 -13.01 -14.65 7.66
CA VAL A 247 -13.18 -16.01 8.16
C VAL A 247 -12.58 -16.09 9.57
N PRO A 248 -13.29 -16.65 10.57
CA PRO A 248 -12.72 -16.86 11.90
C PRO A 248 -11.55 -17.84 11.82
N VAL A 249 -10.52 -17.65 12.65
CA VAL A 249 -9.26 -18.41 12.54
C VAL A 249 -9.40 -19.93 12.71
N GLN A 250 -10.46 -20.40 13.37
CA GLN A 250 -10.72 -21.84 13.54
C GLN A 250 -11.38 -22.47 12.30
N ALA A 251 -12.01 -21.67 11.43
CA ALA A 251 -12.55 -22.15 10.17
C ALA A 251 -11.45 -22.19 9.09
N ARG A 252 -11.69 -22.96 8.03
CA ARG A 252 -10.82 -23.07 6.87
C ARG A 252 -11.26 -22.05 5.82
N ALA A 253 -10.44 -21.03 5.57
CA ALA A 253 -10.58 -20.18 4.39
C ALA A 253 -10.02 -20.86 3.13
N TRP A 254 -10.42 -20.39 1.94
CA TRP A 254 -10.04 -20.99 0.66
C TRP A 254 -9.06 -20.09 -0.12
N HIS A 255 -7.80 -20.01 0.35
CA HIS A 255 -6.80 -19.07 -0.16
C HIS A 255 -5.64 -19.72 -0.95
N ALA A 256 -5.15 -20.89 -0.50
CA ALA A 256 -3.93 -21.50 -1.06
C ALA A 256 -4.15 -22.33 -2.32
N GLY A 257 -5.35 -22.92 -2.50
CA GLY A 257 -5.61 -23.86 -3.60
C GLY A 257 -4.67 -25.07 -3.58
N VAL A 258 -4.27 -25.58 -4.76
CA VAL A 258 -3.31 -26.69 -4.89
C VAL A 258 -1.93 -26.23 -4.40
N SER A 259 -1.49 -26.76 -3.25
CA SER A 259 -0.34 -26.26 -2.50
C SER A 259 0.31 -27.37 -1.67
N SER A 260 1.59 -27.23 -1.36
CA SER A 260 2.36 -28.13 -0.49
C SER A 260 3.41 -27.36 0.31
N TRP A 261 3.46 -27.60 1.63
CA TRP A 261 4.48 -27.03 2.51
C TRP A 261 5.19 -28.17 3.24
N GLN A 262 6.51 -28.25 3.11
CA GLN A 262 7.34 -29.34 3.67
C GLN A 262 6.82 -30.75 3.34
N GLY A 263 6.23 -30.92 2.14
CA GLY A 263 5.65 -32.19 1.68
C GLY A 263 4.21 -32.44 2.13
N ARG A 264 3.63 -31.60 3.00
CA ARG A 264 2.22 -31.66 3.39
C ARG A 264 1.36 -30.86 2.42
N GLU A 265 0.51 -31.55 1.68
CA GLU A 265 -0.41 -30.93 0.72
C GLU A 265 -1.60 -30.22 1.40
N ARG A 266 -2.36 -29.45 0.61
CA ARG A 266 -3.61 -28.77 1.02
C ARG A 266 -3.39 -27.79 2.16
N CYS A 267 -2.55 -26.78 1.93
CA CYS A 267 -2.17 -25.81 2.95
C CYS A 267 -3.37 -25.11 3.63
N ASN A 268 -4.51 -24.95 2.94
CA ASN A 268 -5.74 -24.43 3.56
C ASN A 268 -6.09 -25.15 4.88
N ASP A 269 -5.86 -26.46 4.98
CA ASP A 269 -6.27 -27.29 6.11
C ASP A 269 -5.59 -26.87 7.42
N PHE A 270 -4.36 -26.35 7.35
CA PHE A 270 -3.51 -26.04 8.51
C PHE A 270 -2.90 -24.64 8.46
N SER A 271 -3.40 -23.73 7.62
CA SER A 271 -2.88 -22.37 7.52
C SER A 271 -3.91 -21.25 7.66
N ILE A 272 -3.40 -20.08 8.05
CA ILE A 272 -4.09 -18.79 8.00
C ILE A 272 -3.55 -18.00 6.80
N GLY A 273 -4.41 -17.76 5.81
CA GLY A 273 -4.15 -16.77 4.75
C GLY A 273 -4.27 -15.33 5.25
N VAL A 274 -3.28 -14.49 4.90
CA VAL A 274 -3.29 -13.03 5.07
C VAL A 274 -3.00 -12.37 3.72
N GLU A 275 -3.96 -11.59 3.23
CA GLU A 275 -3.87 -10.86 1.97
C GLU A 275 -3.35 -9.44 2.22
N MET A 276 -2.26 -9.06 1.56
CA MET A 276 -1.76 -7.69 1.55
C MET A 276 -2.28 -6.97 0.30
N GLU A 277 -2.98 -5.85 0.45
CA GLU A 277 -3.36 -5.04 -0.71
C GLU A 277 -2.11 -4.55 -1.45
N GLY A 278 -1.91 -4.98 -2.69
CA GLY A 278 -0.67 -4.74 -3.43
C GLY A 278 -0.51 -5.62 -4.66
N CYS A 279 0.74 -5.70 -5.14
CA CYS A 279 1.15 -6.53 -6.27
C CYS A 279 2.66 -6.78 -6.27
N ASP A 280 3.12 -7.64 -7.17
CA ASP A 280 4.52 -8.08 -7.30
C ASP A 280 5.48 -7.02 -7.89
N PHE A 281 5.03 -5.77 -8.05
CA PHE A 281 5.74 -4.72 -8.81
C PHE A 281 5.97 -3.43 -8.03
N GLU A 282 5.58 -3.37 -6.76
CA GLU A 282 5.86 -2.22 -5.91
C GLU A 282 5.96 -2.60 -4.43
N PRO A 283 6.67 -1.80 -3.61
CA PRO A 283 6.75 -2.01 -2.17
C PRO A 283 5.39 -2.03 -1.47
N PHE A 284 5.27 -2.82 -0.41
CA PHE A 284 4.16 -2.72 0.54
C PHE A 284 4.33 -1.52 1.47
N ALA A 285 3.22 -1.00 1.98
CA ALA A 285 3.25 0.19 2.82
C ALA A 285 3.66 -0.12 4.26
N ASP A 286 4.30 0.85 4.93
CA ASP A 286 4.71 0.71 6.33
C ASP A 286 3.54 0.32 7.24
N ALA A 287 2.39 0.99 7.07
CA ALA A 287 1.17 0.70 7.81
C ALA A 287 0.70 -0.76 7.65
N GLN A 288 0.93 -1.37 6.47
CA GLN A 288 0.60 -2.77 6.26
C GLN A 288 1.52 -3.68 7.06
N TYR A 289 2.82 -3.38 7.09
CA TYR A 289 3.77 -4.13 7.92
C TYR A 289 3.48 -3.96 9.41
N GLN A 290 3.15 -2.75 9.89
CA GLN A 290 2.79 -2.56 11.30
C GLN A 290 1.56 -3.39 11.68
N MET A 291 0.53 -3.39 10.83
CA MET A 291 -0.66 -4.21 11.05
C MET A 291 -0.35 -5.71 10.97
N LEU A 292 0.45 -6.14 9.99
CA LEU A 292 0.84 -7.54 9.85
C LEU A 292 1.63 -8.02 11.09
N LEU A 293 2.57 -7.22 11.58
CA LEU A 293 3.35 -7.52 12.78
C LEU A 293 2.46 -7.67 14.02
N ALA A 294 1.53 -6.72 14.21
CA ALA A 294 0.55 -6.81 15.29
C ALA A 294 -0.32 -8.07 15.17
N LEU A 295 -0.79 -8.38 13.96
CA LEU A 295 -1.60 -9.56 13.68
C LEU A 295 -0.84 -10.85 13.96
N VAL A 296 0.38 -10.99 13.45
CA VAL A 296 1.20 -12.19 13.70
C VAL A 296 1.43 -12.38 15.20
N ARG A 297 1.82 -11.33 15.93
CA ARG A 297 2.06 -11.39 17.37
C ARG A 297 0.80 -11.81 18.15
N GLU A 298 -0.35 -11.30 17.76
CA GLU A 298 -1.62 -11.69 18.37
C GLU A 298 -1.97 -13.15 18.06
N LEU A 299 -1.85 -13.57 16.79
CA LEU A 299 -2.12 -14.95 16.40
C LEU A 299 -1.18 -15.93 17.10
N GLN A 300 0.10 -15.61 17.28
CA GLN A 300 1.07 -16.46 17.99
C GLN A 300 0.74 -16.68 19.47
N GLN A 301 0.03 -15.75 20.12
CA GLN A 301 -0.39 -15.93 21.51
C GLN A 301 -1.49 -16.98 21.67
N HIS A 302 -2.24 -17.25 20.60
CA HIS A 302 -3.46 -18.04 20.64
C HIS A 302 -3.42 -19.30 19.77
N LEU A 303 -2.53 -19.35 18.78
CA LEU A 303 -2.42 -20.42 17.80
C LEU A 303 -1.00 -21.00 17.82
N PRO A 304 -0.84 -22.32 17.56
CA PRO A 304 0.46 -22.97 17.52
C PRO A 304 1.19 -22.68 16.20
N LEU A 305 1.34 -21.41 15.83
CA LEU A 305 2.05 -21.00 14.61
C LEU A 305 3.53 -21.40 14.70
N GLN A 306 3.99 -22.14 13.68
CA GLN A 306 5.34 -22.67 13.57
C GLN A 306 6.16 -21.96 12.48
N ALA A 307 5.50 -21.35 11.51
CA ALA A 307 6.16 -20.70 10.38
C ALA A 307 5.27 -19.66 9.71
N ILE A 308 5.92 -18.75 8.99
CA ILE A 308 5.31 -17.85 8.02
C ILE A 308 5.87 -18.22 6.66
N THR A 309 5.08 -18.16 5.59
CA THR A 309 5.60 -18.36 4.24
C THR A 309 4.79 -17.55 3.24
N GLY A 310 5.26 -17.50 2.01
CA GLY A 310 4.55 -16.85 0.90
C GLY A 310 3.84 -17.87 0.02
N HIS A 311 2.84 -17.42 -0.74
CA HIS A 311 2.08 -18.28 -1.63
C HIS A 311 2.94 -18.88 -2.76
N GLU A 312 3.95 -18.14 -3.22
CA GLU A 312 4.97 -18.56 -4.18
C GLU A 312 5.79 -19.75 -3.67
N HIS A 313 6.00 -19.85 -2.36
CA HIS A 313 6.78 -20.95 -1.76
C HIS A 313 5.98 -22.25 -1.63
N ILE A 314 4.66 -22.17 -1.39
CA ILE A 314 3.80 -23.36 -1.29
C ILE A 314 3.19 -23.80 -2.62
N ALA A 315 3.29 -22.97 -3.66
CA ALA A 315 2.76 -23.24 -4.99
C ALA A 315 3.70 -22.76 -6.12
N PRO A 316 4.97 -23.23 -6.13
CA PRO A 316 5.96 -22.77 -7.08
C PRO A 316 5.54 -23.05 -8.53
N GLY A 317 5.78 -22.08 -9.41
CA GLY A 317 5.40 -22.14 -10.84
C GLY A 317 3.92 -21.86 -11.12
N ARG A 318 3.05 -21.85 -10.10
CA ARG A 318 1.62 -21.47 -10.22
C ARG A 318 1.35 -20.09 -9.67
N LYS A 319 2.02 -19.71 -8.59
CA LYS A 319 1.82 -18.45 -7.85
C LYS A 319 3.13 -17.70 -7.67
N THR A 320 3.03 -16.38 -7.64
CA THR A 320 4.17 -15.46 -7.50
C THR A 320 4.00 -14.49 -6.34
N ASP A 321 2.78 -14.37 -5.78
CA ASP A 321 2.48 -13.54 -4.62
C ASP A 321 3.10 -14.10 -3.32
N PRO A 322 3.56 -13.25 -2.37
CA PRO A 322 3.44 -11.79 -2.35
C PRO A 322 4.52 -11.04 -3.16
N GLY A 323 5.40 -11.78 -3.84
CA GLY A 323 6.33 -11.23 -4.83
C GLY A 323 7.60 -10.60 -4.23
N PRO A 324 8.53 -10.16 -5.09
CA PRO A 324 9.87 -9.71 -4.68
C PRO A 324 9.88 -8.42 -3.86
N TYR A 325 8.77 -7.67 -3.85
CA TYR A 325 8.63 -6.43 -3.09
C TYR A 325 8.09 -6.63 -1.68
N PHE A 326 7.76 -7.86 -1.29
CA PHE A 326 7.52 -8.18 0.10
C PHE A 326 8.86 -8.31 0.85
N ASP A 327 9.14 -7.35 1.73
CA ASP A 327 10.33 -7.31 2.57
C ASP A 327 10.27 -8.36 3.71
N TRP A 328 10.68 -9.58 3.38
CA TRP A 328 10.88 -10.67 4.34
C TRP A 328 11.93 -10.34 5.41
N ALA A 329 12.92 -9.49 5.11
CA ALA A 329 13.96 -9.14 6.08
C ALA A 329 13.43 -8.22 7.17
N ARG A 330 12.47 -7.35 6.83
CA ARG A 330 11.72 -6.55 7.80
C ARG A 330 10.89 -7.42 8.74
N LEU A 331 10.19 -8.44 8.23
CA LEU A 331 9.42 -9.34 9.08
C LEU A 331 10.34 -10.15 10.01
N ARG A 332 11.45 -10.71 9.49
CA ARG A 332 12.44 -11.48 10.27
C ARG A 332 13.10 -10.71 11.41
N ARG A 333 13.24 -9.38 11.30
CA ARG A 333 13.79 -8.55 12.37
C ARG A 333 12.88 -8.44 13.58
N GLU A 334 11.58 -8.67 13.39
CA GLU A 334 10.53 -8.34 14.36
C GLU A 334 9.77 -9.57 14.89
N ILE A 335 9.85 -10.70 14.17
CA ILE A 335 9.13 -11.95 14.46
C ILE A 335 10.11 -13.11 14.54
N ASP A 336 10.05 -13.85 15.64
CA ASP A 336 10.82 -15.08 15.87
C ASP A 336 10.03 -16.31 15.37
N LEU A 337 9.80 -16.36 14.06
CA LEU A 337 9.28 -17.53 13.35
C LEU A 337 10.13 -17.81 12.11
N PRO A 338 10.35 -19.10 11.77
CA PRO A 338 10.86 -19.48 10.47
C PRO A 338 10.06 -18.87 9.31
N MET A 339 10.76 -18.44 8.26
CA MET A 339 10.20 -17.83 7.04
C MET A 339 10.70 -18.50 5.77
#